data_AF-A0A9D4DKM4-F1
#
_entry.id   AF-A0A9D4DKM4-F1
#
_cell.length_a   1.000
_cell.length_b   1.000
_cell.length_c   1.000
_cell.angle_alpha   90.00
_cell.angle_beta   90.00
_cell.angle_gamma   90.00
#
_symmetry.space_group_name_H-M   'P 1'
#
loop_
_entity.id
_entity.type
_entity.pdbx_description
1 polymer ?
#
loop_
_entity_poly.entity_id
_entity_poly.type
_entity_poly.pdbx_seq_one_letter_code
_entity_poly.pdbx_strand_id
1 'polypeptide(L)'
;MAFTKYHLVVLSAGTIVLLVGVRLYFDRETYMNLYKSELERSGTVRTIHPEPETDTSVDALETMAAMIQQRNNISRILNLKQQKIGQLECEATAKGNGEKVSSTGGWCAQTSVEDSGQHKTDTKLVPVLAEFFEGKYVGSFGDGPGRYKQLLLETKKLKGYDAYDGAPFSEKTSDGRVSFLDLTLPQYGLPLYDWVMSLEVAEHIPQDYEAIFIDNIVRHAREGVVLSWAVPGQAGYSHINNRPFEYVKDLFHRLGFEHDPESSNMLKKAAKLEWLQANINVYRRKDLSRIDSIKTFLT
;
A
#
# COMPACT_ATOMS: atom_id res chain seq x y z
N MET A 1 -0.44 8.89 -30.74
CA MET A 1 -1.39 7.78 -30.56
C MET A 1 -2.24 8.10 -29.34
N ALA A 2 -3.55 8.14 -29.53
CA ALA A 2 -4.52 8.57 -28.54
C ALA A 2 -4.70 7.49 -27.45
N PHE A 3 -4.53 7.87 -26.19
CA PHE A 3 -4.95 7.05 -25.06
C PHE A 3 -6.45 7.26 -24.84
N THR A 4 -7.23 6.25 -25.18
CA THR A 4 -8.66 6.16 -24.87
C THR A 4 -8.83 6.08 -23.35
N LYS A 5 -9.30 7.18 -22.74
CA LYS A 5 -9.78 7.18 -21.35
C LYS A 5 -11.10 6.43 -21.30
N TYR A 6 -11.16 5.33 -20.57
CA TYR A 6 -12.43 4.71 -20.21
C TYR A 6 -13.14 5.63 -19.22
N HIS A 7 -14.19 6.31 -19.70
CA HIS A 7 -15.20 6.93 -18.87
C HIS A 7 -16.20 5.85 -18.44
N LEU A 8 -16.28 5.56 -17.14
CA LEU A 8 -17.46 4.91 -16.58
C LEU A 8 -18.35 6.00 -15.98
N VAL A 9 -19.37 6.38 -16.75
CA VAL A 9 -20.51 7.17 -16.28
C VAL A 9 -21.57 6.19 -15.81
N VAL A 10 -22.00 6.30 -14.55
CA VAL A 10 -23.23 5.65 -14.09
C VAL A 10 -24.14 6.75 -13.55
N LEU A 11 -25.19 7.05 -14.33
CA LEU A 11 -26.33 7.86 -13.93
C LEU A 11 -27.53 6.93 -13.77
N SER A 12 -28.16 6.93 -12.60
CA SER A 12 -29.57 6.55 -12.48
C SER A 12 -30.25 7.38 -11.39
N ALA A 13 -31.30 8.09 -11.77
CA ALA A 13 -32.16 8.84 -10.87
C ALA A 13 -32.88 7.89 -9.89
N GLY A 14 -32.97 8.30 -8.63
CA GLY A 14 -33.69 7.59 -7.56
C GLY A 14 -32.87 6.49 -6.90
N THR A 15 -32.26 6.81 -5.75
CA THR A 15 -31.34 5.97 -4.95
C THR A 15 -29.93 5.87 -5.56
N ILE A 16 -29.10 6.90 -5.33
CA ILE A 16 -27.81 7.03 -6.02
C ILE A 16 -26.67 6.46 -5.17
N VAL A 17 -26.15 5.33 -5.63
CA VAL A 17 -24.78 4.87 -5.40
C VAL A 17 -23.84 5.81 -6.16
N LEU A 18 -23.13 6.67 -5.43
CA LEU A 18 -22.21 7.65 -5.99
C LEU A 18 -20.81 7.01 -6.16
N LEU A 19 -20.59 6.30 -7.27
CA LEU A 19 -19.23 6.00 -7.75
C LEU A 19 -18.71 7.20 -8.54
N VAL A 20 -18.36 8.27 -7.82
CA VAL A 20 -17.64 9.39 -8.43
C VAL A 20 -16.15 9.11 -8.35
N GLY A 21 -15.57 8.78 -9.50
CA GLY A 21 -14.14 8.66 -9.75
C GLY A 21 -13.40 10.01 -9.70
N VAL A 22 -13.54 10.75 -8.59
CA VAL A 22 -12.80 12.00 -8.32
C VAL A 22 -11.95 11.88 -7.03
N ARG A 23 -11.93 10.72 -6.37
CA ARG A 23 -11.38 10.58 -5.02
C ARG A 23 -10.02 9.86 -4.91
N LEU A 24 -9.13 10.00 -5.89
CA LEU A 24 -7.81 9.35 -5.80
C LEU A 24 -6.57 10.24 -5.97
N TYR A 25 -6.66 11.53 -6.36
CA TYR A 25 -5.44 12.25 -6.75
C TYR A 25 -5.30 13.73 -6.38
N PHE A 26 -6.21 14.31 -5.58
CA PHE A 26 -6.10 15.73 -5.23
C PHE A 26 -6.05 15.91 -3.72
N ASP A 27 -4.99 16.59 -3.24
CA ASP A 27 -5.02 17.14 -1.90
C ASP A 27 -6.19 18.15 -1.78
N ARG A 28 -6.65 18.38 -0.55
CA ARG A 28 -7.83 19.19 -0.22
C ARG A 28 -7.83 20.55 -0.92
N GLU A 29 -6.69 21.23 -1.05
CA GLU A 29 -6.62 22.53 -1.72
C GLU A 29 -6.92 22.42 -3.21
N THR A 30 -6.43 21.37 -3.87
CA THR A 30 -6.66 21.20 -5.30
C THR A 30 -8.13 20.85 -5.59
N TYR A 31 -8.77 20.09 -4.70
CA TYR A 31 -10.22 19.85 -4.77
C TYR A 31 -11.03 21.14 -4.58
N MET A 32 -10.68 21.95 -3.57
CA MET A 32 -11.37 23.22 -3.30
C MET A 32 -11.20 24.23 -4.45
N ASN A 33 -10.03 24.24 -5.10
CA ASN A 33 -9.77 25.09 -6.26
C ASN A 33 -10.54 24.63 -7.51
N LEU A 34 -10.64 23.31 -7.74
CA LEU A 34 -11.47 22.75 -8.81
C LEU A 34 -12.96 23.05 -8.59
N TYR A 35 -13.46 22.87 -7.37
CA TYR A 35 -14.84 23.19 -7.01
C TYR A 35 -15.17 24.68 -7.21
N LYS A 36 -14.26 25.57 -6.78
CA LYS A 36 -14.37 27.01 -7.06
C LYS A 36 -14.37 27.31 -8.56
N SER A 37 -13.48 26.69 -9.33
CA SER A 37 -13.41 26.88 -10.78
C SER A 37 -14.67 26.41 -11.50
N GLU A 38 -15.32 25.34 -11.02
CA GLU A 38 -16.54 24.80 -11.60
C GLU A 38 -17.76 25.70 -11.26
N LEU A 39 -17.80 26.25 -10.04
CA LEU A 39 -18.78 27.26 -9.64
C LEU A 39 -18.67 28.53 -10.50
N GLU A 40 -17.44 29.02 -10.72
CA GLU A 40 -17.16 30.18 -11.58
C GLU A 40 -17.53 29.91 -13.05
N ARG A 41 -17.31 28.68 -13.53
CA ARG A 41 -17.62 28.26 -14.91
C ARG A 41 -19.11 28.02 -15.17
N SER A 42 -19.88 27.69 -14.14
CA SER A 42 -21.33 27.43 -14.24
C SER A 42 -22.18 28.70 -14.41
N GLY A 43 -21.58 29.89 -14.35
CA GLY A 43 -22.25 31.17 -14.63
C GLY A 43 -23.42 31.52 -13.72
N THR A 44 -23.69 30.75 -12.66
CA THR A 44 -24.85 30.93 -11.80
C THR A 44 -24.42 31.66 -10.52
N VAL A 45 -24.05 32.93 -10.66
CA VAL A 45 -23.97 33.84 -9.51
C VAL A 45 -25.39 34.25 -9.14
N ARG A 46 -26.03 33.49 -8.26
CA ARG A 46 -27.10 34.04 -7.42
C ARG A 46 -26.44 34.55 -6.15
N THR A 47 -26.56 35.85 -5.90
CA THR A 47 -26.27 36.44 -4.59
C THR A 47 -27.23 35.83 -3.58
N ILE A 48 -26.78 34.77 -2.91
CA ILE A 48 -27.43 34.24 -1.72
C ILE A 48 -27.06 35.19 -0.60
N HIS A 49 -28.03 35.97 -0.12
CA HIS A 49 -27.86 36.64 1.17
C HIS A 49 -27.59 35.55 2.22
N PRO A 50 -26.51 35.65 3.02
CA PRO A 50 -26.26 34.68 4.07
C PRO A 50 -27.37 34.84 5.11
N GLU A 51 -28.33 33.92 5.10
CA GLU A 51 -29.10 33.61 6.30
C GLU A 51 -28.14 33.12 7.38
N PRO A 52 -28.46 33.36 8.67
CA PRO A 52 -27.53 33.18 9.77
C PRO A 52 -26.96 31.76 9.75
N GLU A 53 -25.63 31.66 9.85
CA GLU A 53 -24.84 30.43 9.83
C GLU A 53 -25.48 29.35 10.71
N THR A 54 -26.30 28.50 10.09
CA THR A 54 -26.61 27.20 10.64
C THR A 54 -25.38 26.32 10.42
N ASP A 55 -25.11 25.49 11.41
CA ASP A 55 -23.91 24.68 11.65
C ASP A 55 -23.58 23.71 10.49
N THR A 56 -23.15 24.27 9.36
CA THR A 56 -22.77 23.56 8.13
C THR A 56 -21.42 22.85 8.26
N SER A 57 -20.61 23.23 9.26
CA SER A 57 -19.32 22.59 9.54
C SER A 57 -19.47 21.21 10.17
N VAL A 58 -20.38 21.04 11.14
CA VAL A 58 -20.56 19.75 11.83
C VAL A 58 -21.22 18.73 10.89
N ASP A 59 -22.28 19.12 10.17
CA ASP A 59 -22.94 18.25 9.18
C ASP A 59 -22.00 17.81 8.04
N ALA A 60 -21.12 18.72 7.57
CA ALA A 60 -20.10 18.38 6.58
C ALA A 60 -19.04 17.41 7.13
N LEU A 61 -18.58 17.59 8.38
CA LEU A 61 -17.62 16.70 9.02
C LEU A 61 -18.20 15.30 9.27
N GLU A 62 -19.44 15.22 9.76
CA GLU A 62 -20.16 13.96 9.94
C GLU A 62 -20.36 13.23 8.61
N THR A 63 -20.77 13.97 7.57
CA THR A 63 -20.89 13.44 6.22
C THR A 63 -19.54 12.90 5.70
N MET A 64 -18.45 13.65 5.89
CA MET A 64 -17.10 13.21 5.50
C MET A 64 -16.66 11.95 6.25
N ALA A 65 -16.91 11.88 7.55
CA ALA A 65 -16.60 10.71 8.37
C ALA A 65 -17.36 9.47 7.89
N ALA A 66 -18.68 9.61 7.62
CA ALA A 66 -19.50 8.54 7.06
C ALA A 66 -18.97 8.06 5.70
N MET A 67 -18.58 8.99 4.82
CA MET A 67 -17.99 8.64 3.52
C MET A 67 -16.62 7.94 3.63
N ILE A 68 -15.81 8.29 4.64
CA ILE A 68 -14.52 7.60 4.90
C ILE A 68 -14.79 6.18 5.40
N GLN A 69 -15.75 6.01 6.32
CA GLN A 69 -16.14 4.70 6.83
C GLN A 69 -16.67 3.81 5.72
N GLN A 70 -17.54 4.33 4.85
CA GLN A 70 -18.04 3.61 3.67
C GLN A 70 -16.90 3.19 2.73
N ARG A 71 -15.96 4.09 2.42
CA ARG A 71 -14.78 3.76 1.59
C ARG A 71 -13.96 2.63 2.21
N ASN A 72 -13.66 2.71 3.51
CA ASN A 72 -12.89 1.68 4.21
C ASN A 72 -13.63 0.33 4.20
N ASN A 73 -14.96 0.34 4.39
CA ASN A 73 -15.78 -0.87 4.30
C ASN A 73 -15.75 -1.51 2.90
N ILE A 74 -15.85 -0.70 1.84
CA ILE A 74 -15.75 -1.18 0.46
C ILE A 74 -14.37 -1.78 0.20
N SER A 75 -13.29 -1.10 0.60
CA SER A 75 -11.92 -1.59 0.47
C SER A 75 -11.75 -2.97 1.14
N ARG A 76 -12.24 -3.13 2.37
CA ARG A 76 -12.22 -4.43 3.08
C ARG A 76 -13.00 -5.53 2.35
N ILE A 77 -14.19 -5.21 1.84
CA ILE A 77 -15.01 -6.18 1.08
C ILE A 77 -14.32 -6.60 -0.21
N LEU A 78 -13.72 -5.64 -0.94
CA LEU A 78 -12.95 -5.92 -2.16
C LEU A 78 -11.75 -6.80 -1.85
N ASN A 79 -11.00 -6.52 -0.78
CA ASN A 79 -9.87 -7.35 -0.34
C ASN A 79 -10.31 -8.81 -0.09
N LEU A 80 -11.40 -9.02 0.65
CA LEU A 80 -11.92 -10.37 0.93
C LEU A 80 -12.41 -11.09 -0.34
N LYS A 81 -13.06 -10.36 -1.26
CA LYS A 81 -13.48 -10.93 -2.56
C LYS A 81 -12.27 -11.32 -3.39
N GLN A 82 -11.25 -10.49 -3.41
CA GLN A 82 -10.03 -10.73 -4.16
C GLN A 82 -9.24 -11.92 -3.59
N GLN A 83 -9.20 -12.07 -2.27
CA GLN A 83 -8.67 -13.27 -1.62
C GLN A 83 -9.36 -14.53 -2.16
N LYS A 84 -10.70 -14.51 -2.21
CA LYS A 84 -11.46 -15.67 -2.69
C LYS A 84 -11.21 -15.95 -4.18
N ILE A 85 -11.08 -14.91 -5.00
CA ILE A 85 -10.71 -15.05 -6.42
C ILE A 85 -9.34 -15.71 -6.53
N GLY A 86 -8.32 -15.20 -5.83
CA GLY A 86 -6.98 -15.77 -5.86
C GLY A 86 -6.93 -17.22 -5.38
N GLN A 87 -7.72 -17.59 -4.37
CA GLN A 87 -7.84 -18.99 -3.93
C GLN A 87 -8.42 -19.88 -5.02
N LEU A 88 -9.48 -19.43 -5.70
CA LEU A 88 -10.09 -20.16 -6.81
C LEU A 88 -9.16 -20.29 -8.02
N GLU A 89 -8.40 -19.24 -8.33
CA GLU A 89 -7.36 -19.27 -9.38
C GLU A 89 -6.29 -20.32 -9.06
N CYS A 90 -5.74 -20.30 -7.84
CA CYS A 90 -4.76 -21.29 -7.38
C CYS A 90 -5.30 -22.73 -7.39
N GLU A 91 -6.57 -22.93 -7.01
CA GLU A 91 -7.22 -24.25 -7.04
C GLU A 91 -7.47 -24.73 -8.48
N ALA A 92 -7.75 -23.82 -9.40
CA ALA A 92 -7.93 -24.13 -10.81
C ALA A 92 -6.60 -24.50 -11.49
N THR A 93 -5.52 -23.76 -11.20
CA THR A 93 -4.19 -24.03 -11.77
C THR A 93 -3.54 -25.27 -11.16
N ALA A 94 -3.85 -25.63 -9.91
CA ALA A 94 -3.35 -26.84 -9.25
C ALA A 94 -3.77 -28.16 -9.95
N LYS A 95 -4.75 -28.14 -10.86
CA LYS A 95 -5.15 -29.29 -11.69
C LYS A 95 -4.36 -29.44 -13.00
N GLY A 96 -3.50 -28.47 -13.33
CA GLY A 96 -2.54 -28.53 -14.42
C GLY A 96 -1.11 -28.25 -13.94
N ASN A 97 -0.11 -28.40 -14.80
CA ASN A 97 1.27 -27.97 -14.49
C ASN A 97 1.43 -26.43 -14.52
N GLY A 98 0.35 -25.68 -14.26
CA GLY A 98 0.26 -24.23 -14.42
C GLY A 98 0.88 -23.43 -13.27
N GLU A 99 0.99 -22.13 -13.49
CA GLU A 99 1.58 -21.13 -12.59
C GLU A 99 1.06 -21.24 -11.15
N LYS A 100 1.98 -21.20 -10.17
CA LYS A 100 1.67 -21.27 -8.73
C LYS A 100 1.52 -19.87 -8.11
N VAL A 101 1.01 -18.92 -8.90
CA VAL A 101 0.73 -17.53 -8.51
C VAL A 101 -0.67 -17.13 -8.98
N SER A 102 -1.35 -16.25 -8.25
CA SER A 102 -2.61 -15.63 -8.65
C SER A 102 -2.40 -14.56 -9.71
N SER A 103 -3.48 -14.12 -10.35
CA SER A 103 -3.45 -13.03 -11.34
C SER A 103 -2.96 -11.69 -10.79
N THR A 104 -2.98 -11.53 -9.46
CA THR A 104 -2.47 -10.33 -8.74
C THR A 104 -1.02 -10.48 -8.25
N GLY A 105 -0.36 -11.59 -8.58
CA GLY A 105 1.04 -11.86 -8.21
C GLY A 105 1.21 -12.59 -6.87
N GLY A 106 0.12 -12.87 -6.16
CA GLY A 106 0.13 -13.56 -4.87
C GLY A 106 0.48 -15.04 -5.02
N TRP A 107 1.42 -15.55 -4.24
CA TRP A 107 1.85 -16.95 -4.36
C TRP A 107 0.80 -17.92 -3.80
N CYS A 108 0.61 -19.06 -4.47
CA CYS A 108 -0.30 -20.12 -4.03
C CYS A 108 0.29 -20.94 -2.88
N ALA A 109 -0.57 -21.66 -2.15
CA ALA A 109 -0.25 -22.27 -0.85
C ALA A 109 1.07 -23.07 -0.81
N GLN A 110 1.37 -23.90 -1.81
CA GLN A 110 2.58 -24.73 -1.83
C GLN A 110 3.87 -23.92 -1.94
N THR A 111 3.78 -22.72 -2.50
CA THR A 111 4.90 -21.79 -2.66
C THR A 111 5.01 -20.86 -1.45
N SER A 112 3.87 -20.55 -0.80
CA SER A 112 3.77 -19.57 0.29
C SER A 112 4.08 -20.12 1.70
N VAL A 113 4.31 -21.43 1.83
CA VAL A 113 4.78 -22.03 3.09
C VAL A 113 6.24 -21.71 3.35
N GLU A 114 6.63 -21.65 4.62
CA GLU A 114 7.98 -21.26 5.06
C GLU A 114 9.09 -22.17 4.50
N ASP A 115 8.80 -23.46 4.33
CA ASP A 115 9.72 -24.50 3.85
C ASP A 115 9.69 -24.71 2.33
N SER A 116 8.98 -23.86 1.57
CA SER A 116 8.86 -23.99 0.10
C SER A 116 10.18 -23.83 -0.65
N GLY A 117 11.21 -23.31 0.02
CA GLY A 117 12.50 -22.96 -0.57
C GLY A 117 12.49 -21.67 -1.38
N GLN A 118 11.32 -21.08 -1.65
CA GLN A 118 11.17 -19.81 -2.38
C GLN A 118 11.31 -18.61 -1.44
N HIS A 119 10.73 -18.67 -0.24
CA HIS A 119 10.90 -17.62 0.76
C HIS A 119 12.30 -17.67 1.38
N LYS A 120 12.96 -16.52 1.42
CA LYS A 120 14.27 -16.34 2.04
C LYS A 120 14.19 -15.21 3.06
N THR A 121 14.60 -15.49 4.29
CA THR A 121 14.76 -14.47 5.34
C THR A 121 16.22 -14.25 5.61
N ASP A 122 16.64 -12.99 5.57
CA ASP A 122 17.99 -12.60 5.91
C ASP A 122 18.12 -12.42 7.42
N THR A 123 18.52 -13.47 8.12
CA THR A 123 18.68 -13.43 9.59
C THR A 123 19.80 -12.49 10.04
N LYS A 124 20.72 -12.08 9.15
CA LYS A 124 21.77 -11.09 9.46
C LYS A 124 21.24 -9.66 9.40
N LEU A 125 20.20 -9.43 8.61
CA LEU A 125 19.53 -8.14 8.51
C LEU A 125 18.65 -7.83 9.75
N VAL A 126 18.09 -8.85 10.40
CA VAL A 126 17.14 -8.70 11.51
C VAL A 126 17.65 -7.81 12.65
N PRO A 127 18.86 -8.00 13.23
CA PRO A 127 19.30 -7.16 14.34
C PRO A 127 19.39 -5.68 13.96
N VAL A 128 19.84 -5.38 12.74
CA VAL A 128 19.99 -4.00 12.26
C VAL A 128 18.64 -3.36 11.95
N LEU A 129 17.69 -4.12 11.39
CA LEU A 129 16.30 -3.67 11.26
C LEU A 129 15.65 -3.42 12.62
N ALA A 130 15.93 -4.26 13.62
CA ALA A 130 15.39 -4.09 14.97
C ALA A 130 15.92 -2.82 15.66
N GLU A 131 17.19 -2.46 15.47
CA GLU A 131 17.72 -1.15 15.91
C GLU A 131 17.06 -0.01 15.15
N PHE A 132 16.97 -0.13 13.81
CA PHE A 132 16.41 0.91 12.96
C PHE A 132 14.93 1.20 13.30
N PHE A 133 14.17 0.18 13.66
CA PHE A 133 12.76 0.27 14.03
C PHE A 133 12.51 0.35 15.55
N GLU A 134 13.53 0.65 16.35
CA GLU A 134 13.37 0.71 17.81
C GLU A 134 12.27 1.71 18.24
N GLY A 135 11.34 1.23 19.07
CA GLY A 135 10.18 2.00 19.54
C GLY A 135 9.13 2.31 18.47
N LYS A 136 9.24 1.75 17.26
CA LYS A 136 8.34 2.04 16.12
C LYS A 136 7.28 0.96 15.93
N TYR A 137 6.12 1.38 15.40
CA TYR A 137 5.13 0.45 14.86
C TYR A 137 5.36 0.27 13.36
N VAL A 138 5.66 -0.96 12.94
CA VAL A 138 5.99 -1.29 11.55
C VAL A 138 4.85 -2.07 10.89
N GLY A 139 4.53 -1.72 9.64
CA GLY A 139 3.66 -2.52 8.78
C GLY A 139 4.47 -3.18 7.67
N SER A 140 4.48 -4.50 7.59
CA SER A 140 5.18 -5.24 6.52
C SER A 140 4.20 -5.66 5.44
N PHE A 141 4.45 -5.20 4.21
CA PHE A 141 3.58 -5.37 3.05
C PHE A 141 4.29 -6.33 2.09
N GLY A 142 3.88 -7.61 2.13
CA GLY A 142 4.54 -8.75 1.49
C GLY A 142 5.51 -9.49 2.44
N ASP A 143 5.04 -9.87 3.63
CA ASP A 143 5.86 -10.52 4.67
C ASP A 143 6.06 -12.03 4.45
N GLY A 144 5.50 -12.58 3.36
CA GLY A 144 5.52 -13.99 3.01
C GLY A 144 4.95 -14.86 4.15
N PRO A 145 5.70 -15.84 4.66
CA PRO A 145 5.27 -16.70 5.76
C PRO A 145 5.35 -16.01 7.13
N GLY A 146 5.79 -14.75 7.22
CA GLY A 146 5.85 -14.01 8.48
C GLY A 146 7.10 -14.28 9.31
N ARG A 147 8.21 -14.66 8.67
CA ARG A 147 9.45 -14.97 9.39
C ARG A 147 10.17 -13.71 9.89
N TYR A 148 10.12 -12.60 9.14
CA TYR A 148 10.59 -11.30 9.64
C TYR A 148 9.77 -10.84 10.84
N LYS A 149 8.42 -10.94 10.81
CA LYS A 149 7.55 -10.68 11.96
C LYS A 149 8.03 -11.39 13.23
N GLN A 150 8.21 -12.72 13.16
CA GLN A 150 8.65 -13.50 14.32
C GLN A 150 9.98 -12.99 14.87
N LEU A 151 11.00 -12.93 14.01
CA LEU A 151 12.37 -12.59 14.43
C LEU A 151 12.49 -11.15 14.94
N LEU A 152 11.76 -10.19 14.35
CA LEU A 152 11.75 -8.81 14.80
C LEU A 152 11.00 -8.65 16.13
N LEU A 153 9.87 -9.31 16.32
CA LEU A 153 9.14 -9.27 17.59
C LEU A 153 9.92 -9.94 18.73
N GLU A 154 10.68 -11.01 18.43
CA GLU A 154 11.57 -11.66 19.41
C GLU A 154 12.63 -10.72 19.99
N THR A 155 13.05 -9.69 19.25
CA THR A 155 14.01 -8.68 19.75
C THR A 155 13.44 -7.77 20.83
N LYS A 156 12.10 -7.65 20.91
CA LYS A 156 11.37 -6.75 21.82
C LYS A 156 11.70 -5.27 21.68
N LYS A 157 12.33 -4.86 20.57
CA LYS A 157 12.70 -3.46 20.30
C LYS A 157 11.57 -2.66 19.67
N LEU A 158 10.71 -3.32 18.90
CA LEU A 158 9.61 -2.65 18.19
C LEU A 158 8.44 -2.41 19.13
N LYS A 159 7.71 -1.31 18.89
CA LYS A 159 6.43 -1.04 19.56
C LYS A 159 5.33 -1.99 19.07
N GLY A 160 5.37 -2.37 17.80
CA GLY A 160 4.42 -3.30 17.18
C GLY A 160 4.84 -3.68 15.77
N TYR A 161 4.27 -4.77 15.26
CA TYR A 161 4.51 -5.24 13.89
C TYR A 161 3.27 -5.92 13.32
N ASP A 162 2.70 -5.33 12.27
CA ASP A 162 1.65 -5.95 11.47
C ASP A 162 2.26 -6.54 10.20
N ALA A 163 1.77 -7.70 9.78
CA ALA A 163 2.28 -8.40 8.61
C ALA A 163 1.15 -8.74 7.65
N TYR A 164 1.36 -8.38 6.39
CA TYR A 164 0.41 -8.59 5.31
C TYR A 164 1.09 -9.27 4.13
N ASP A 165 0.34 -10.06 3.36
CA ASP A 165 0.83 -10.65 2.12
C ASP A 165 -0.32 -10.88 1.12
N GLY A 166 0.00 -10.75 -0.18
CA GLY A 166 -0.95 -10.96 -1.27
C GLY A 166 -1.20 -12.44 -1.61
N ALA A 167 -0.46 -13.37 -1.00
CA ALA A 167 -0.69 -14.81 -1.13
C ALA A 167 -2.11 -15.19 -0.63
N PRO A 168 -2.99 -15.74 -1.47
CA PRO A 168 -4.41 -15.97 -1.12
C PRO A 168 -4.68 -16.89 0.08
N PHE A 169 -3.65 -17.65 0.50
CA PHE A 169 -3.70 -18.57 1.64
C PHE A 169 -2.76 -18.15 2.78
N SER A 170 -2.27 -16.91 2.80
CA SER A 170 -1.26 -16.43 3.74
C SER A 170 -1.61 -16.68 5.21
N GLU A 171 -2.87 -16.47 5.63
CA GLU A 171 -3.29 -16.76 7.00
C GLU A 171 -3.15 -18.24 7.34
N LYS A 172 -3.47 -19.12 6.38
CA LYS A 172 -3.36 -20.57 6.59
C LYS A 172 -1.91 -21.03 6.57
N THR A 173 -1.11 -20.57 5.61
CA THR A 173 0.29 -21.02 5.45
C THR A 173 1.22 -20.43 6.49
N SER A 174 0.82 -19.32 7.13
CA SER A 174 1.58 -18.67 8.21
C SER A 174 1.04 -18.95 9.62
N ASP A 175 -0.02 -19.75 9.77
CA ASP A 175 -0.71 -19.99 11.04
C ASP A 175 -1.17 -18.68 11.72
N GLY A 176 -1.82 -17.82 10.94
CA GLY A 176 -2.36 -16.53 11.38
C GLY A 176 -1.31 -15.43 11.63
N ARG A 177 -0.01 -15.69 11.42
CA ARG A 177 1.03 -14.67 11.58
C ARG A 177 0.87 -13.51 10.58
N VAL A 178 0.41 -13.81 9.37
CA VAL A 178 0.30 -12.87 8.26
C VAL A 178 -1.14 -12.82 7.78
N SER A 179 -1.70 -11.62 7.65
CA SER A 179 -3.05 -11.41 7.13
C SER A 179 -3.03 -11.19 5.61
N PHE A 180 -4.08 -11.63 4.91
CA PHE A 180 -4.19 -11.36 3.49
C PHE A 180 -4.43 -9.87 3.20
N LEU A 181 -3.66 -9.34 2.27
CA LEU A 181 -3.85 -8.00 1.74
C LEU A 181 -3.47 -7.97 0.26
N ASP A 182 -4.43 -7.74 -0.61
CA ASP A 182 -4.15 -7.58 -2.02
C ASP A 182 -3.61 -6.16 -2.30
N LEU A 183 -2.32 -6.08 -2.53
CA LEU A 183 -1.63 -4.81 -2.78
C LEU A 183 -1.90 -4.22 -4.18
N THR A 184 -2.63 -4.93 -5.04
CA THR A 184 -3.10 -4.45 -6.36
C THR A 184 -4.43 -3.69 -6.26
N LEU A 185 -5.08 -3.71 -5.10
CA LEU A 185 -6.29 -2.96 -4.81
C LEU A 185 -6.00 -1.78 -3.86
N PRO A 186 -6.72 -0.65 -3.96
CA PRO A 186 -6.58 0.42 -2.99
C PRO A 186 -6.98 -0.05 -1.58
N GLN A 187 -6.02 -0.06 -0.68
CA GLN A 187 -6.20 -0.43 0.71
C GLN A 187 -6.46 0.82 1.55
N TYR A 188 -7.60 0.83 2.24
CA TYR A 188 -8.05 1.91 3.09
C TYR A 188 -8.48 1.39 4.46
N GLY A 189 -8.25 2.19 5.49
CA GLY A 189 -8.66 1.83 6.84
C GLY A 189 -7.73 0.84 7.55
N LEU A 190 -6.55 0.56 6.98
CA LEU A 190 -5.46 -0.04 7.74
C LEU A 190 -4.87 1.01 8.71
N PRO A 191 -4.18 0.56 9.77
CA PRO A 191 -3.41 1.45 10.64
C PRO A 191 -2.40 2.30 9.87
N LEU A 192 -2.07 3.46 10.44
CA LEU A 192 -0.87 4.19 10.06
C LEU A 192 0.32 3.63 10.84
N TYR A 193 1.39 3.35 10.13
CA TYR A 193 2.64 2.81 10.67
C TYR A 193 3.69 3.90 10.73
N ASP A 194 4.59 3.85 11.71
CA ASP A 194 5.76 4.74 11.68
C ASP A 194 6.61 4.39 10.45
N TRP A 195 6.77 3.10 10.15
CA TRP A 195 7.46 2.61 8.96
C TRP A 195 6.66 1.54 8.22
N VAL A 196 6.67 1.60 6.90
CA VAL A 196 6.23 0.47 6.06
C VAL A 196 7.46 -0.24 5.50
N MET A 197 7.50 -1.56 5.61
CA MET A 197 8.55 -2.39 5.02
C MET A 197 7.98 -3.25 3.90
N SER A 198 8.68 -3.38 2.78
CA SER A 198 8.30 -4.26 1.67
C SER A 198 9.58 -4.76 0.97
N LEU A 199 9.88 -6.05 1.06
CA LEU A 199 11.16 -6.61 0.60
C LEU A 199 10.92 -7.66 -0.49
N GLU A 200 11.38 -7.41 -1.71
CA GLU A 200 11.22 -8.28 -2.90
C GLU A 200 9.74 -8.64 -3.15
N VAL A 201 8.91 -7.62 -3.34
CA VAL A 201 7.45 -7.74 -3.53
C VAL A 201 7.00 -7.11 -4.85
N ALA A 202 7.50 -5.91 -5.13
CA ALA A 202 7.03 -5.07 -6.21
C ALA A 202 7.25 -5.70 -7.60
N GLU A 203 8.30 -6.51 -7.75
CA GLU A 203 8.61 -7.26 -8.96
C GLU A 203 7.60 -8.36 -9.28
N HIS A 204 6.80 -8.80 -8.30
CA HIS A 204 5.74 -9.79 -8.47
C HIS A 204 4.39 -9.15 -8.79
N ILE A 205 4.26 -7.83 -8.59
CA ILE A 205 3.03 -7.10 -8.85
C ILE A 205 2.97 -6.73 -10.34
N PRO A 206 1.89 -7.05 -11.05
CA PRO A 206 1.75 -6.64 -12.44
C PRO A 206 1.90 -5.13 -12.60
N GLN A 207 2.60 -4.71 -13.64
CA GLN A 207 2.96 -3.31 -13.87
C GLN A 207 1.75 -2.36 -13.86
N ASP A 208 0.58 -2.81 -14.33
CA ASP A 208 -0.66 -2.01 -14.34
C ASP A 208 -1.15 -1.63 -12.93
N TYR A 209 -0.73 -2.37 -11.91
CA TYR A 209 -1.08 -2.15 -10.50
C TYR A 209 0.03 -1.49 -9.68
N GLU A 210 1.17 -1.18 -10.29
CA GLU A 210 2.33 -0.59 -9.61
C GLU A 210 1.96 0.69 -8.85
N ALA A 211 1.19 1.59 -9.49
CA ALA A 211 0.78 2.84 -8.87
C ALA A 211 -0.09 2.62 -7.63
N ILE A 212 -0.94 1.58 -7.64
CA ILE A 212 -1.80 1.22 -6.50
C ILE A 212 -0.97 0.63 -5.37
N PHE A 213 -0.02 -0.25 -5.68
CA PHE A 213 0.93 -0.79 -4.70
C PHE A 213 1.72 0.31 -4.00
N ILE A 214 2.28 1.24 -4.76
CA ILE A 214 3.07 2.34 -4.21
C ILE A 214 2.18 3.28 -3.38
N ASP A 215 0.97 3.60 -3.84
CA ASP A 215 -0.03 4.36 -3.07
C ASP A 215 -0.38 3.67 -1.74
N ASN A 216 -0.56 2.35 -1.74
CA ASN A 216 -0.78 1.57 -0.52
C ASN A 216 0.39 1.71 0.46
N ILE A 217 1.64 1.64 -0.01
CA ILE A 217 2.80 1.85 0.85
C ILE A 217 2.83 3.27 1.41
N VAL A 218 2.78 4.28 0.53
CA VAL A 218 2.99 5.67 0.95
C VAL A 218 1.83 6.22 1.78
N ARG A 219 0.60 5.73 1.61
CA ARG A 219 -0.54 6.16 2.41
C ARG A 219 -0.40 5.77 3.89
N HIS A 220 0.23 4.63 4.17
CA HIS A 220 0.27 4.07 5.51
C HIS A 220 1.62 4.31 6.23
N ALA A 221 2.64 4.78 5.52
CA ALA A 221 3.96 5.11 6.09
C ALA A 221 4.02 6.52 6.68
N ARG A 222 4.19 6.70 7.99
CA ARG A 222 4.29 8.03 8.60
C ARG A 222 5.67 8.64 8.48
N GLU A 223 6.70 7.93 8.91
CA GLU A 223 8.08 8.41 8.94
C GLU A 223 8.84 8.02 7.68
N GLY A 224 8.62 6.80 7.18
CA GLY A 224 9.33 6.34 5.99
C GLY A 224 9.00 4.92 5.55
N VAL A 225 9.74 4.49 4.54
CA VAL A 225 9.60 3.19 3.89
C VAL A 225 10.97 2.51 3.79
N VAL A 226 11.02 1.22 4.11
CA VAL A 226 12.14 0.34 3.76
C VAL A 226 11.68 -0.57 2.63
N LEU A 227 12.27 -0.42 1.45
CA LEU A 227 11.86 -1.09 0.23
C LEU A 227 13.04 -1.83 -0.41
N SER A 228 12.85 -3.07 -0.83
CA SER A 228 13.70 -3.70 -1.84
C SER A 228 12.86 -4.12 -3.05
N TRP A 229 13.45 -3.95 -4.24
CA TRP A 229 12.79 -4.19 -5.50
C TRP A 229 13.83 -4.66 -6.52
N ALA A 230 13.60 -5.83 -7.12
CA ALA A 230 14.47 -6.39 -8.15
C ALA A 230 14.74 -5.40 -9.32
N VAL A 231 16.02 -5.26 -9.66
CA VAL A 231 16.47 -4.44 -10.80
C VAL A 231 16.26 -5.14 -12.16
N PRO A 232 16.21 -4.42 -13.29
CA PRO A 232 16.00 -5.04 -14.60
C PRO A 232 17.03 -6.12 -14.89
N GLY A 233 16.55 -7.30 -15.30
CA GLY A 233 17.38 -8.48 -15.57
C GLY A 233 17.70 -9.35 -14.35
N GLN A 234 17.36 -8.93 -13.12
CA GLN A 234 17.46 -9.80 -11.94
C GLN A 234 16.44 -10.94 -12.04
N ALA A 235 16.96 -12.17 -12.12
CA ALA A 235 16.16 -13.38 -12.13
C ALA A 235 15.48 -13.63 -10.79
N GLY A 236 14.37 -14.37 -10.82
CA GLY A 236 13.64 -14.82 -9.65
C GLY A 236 12.28 -15.37 -10.04
N TYR A 237 11.60 -15.99 -9.08
CA TYR A 237 10.33 -16.66 -9.34
C TYR A 237 9.24 -15.62 -9.63
N SER A 238 8.65 -15.64 -10.84
CA SER A 238 7.56 -14.73 -11.21
C SER A 238 7.92 -13.24 -11.11
N HIS A 239 9.13 -12.88 -11.54
CA HIS A 239 9.56 -11.49 -11.68
C HIS A 239 9.00 -10.92 -12.99
N ILE A 240 8.03 -10.00 -12.89
CA ILE A 240 7.32 -9.42 -14.04
C ILE A 240 7.41 -7.88 -14.08
N ASN A 241 7.84 -7.24 -12.99
CA ASN A 241 7.88 -5.79 -12.89
C ASN A 241 9.18 -5.26 -12.26
N ASN A 242 10.34 -5.68 -12.77
CA ASN A 242 11.62 -5.19 -12.28
C ASN A 242 11.83 -3.71 -12.65
N ARG A 243 12.39 -2.91 -11.73
CA ARG A 243 12.60 -1.46 -11.92
C ARG A 243 14.00 -0.99 -11.57
N PRO A 244 14.58 -0.06 -12.35
CA PRO A 244 15.89 0.50 -12.01
C PRO A 244 15.77 1.39 -10.77
N PHE A 245 16.82 1.42 -9.94
CA PHE A 245 16.86 2.20 -8.70
C PHE A 245 16.49 3.68 -8.91
N GLU A 246 17.02 4.32 -9.96
CA GLU A 246 16.75 5.74 -10.24
C GLU A 246 15.26 6.02 -10.49
N TYR A 247 14.55 5.10 -11.16
CA TYR A 247 13.10 5.21 -11.35
C TYR A 247 12.35 5.18 -10.01
N VAL A 248 12.70 4.23 -9.14
CA VAL A 248 12.07 4.07 -7.83
C VAL A 248 12.35 5.29 -6.95
N LYS A 249 13.60 5.77 -6.95
CA LYS A 249 14.00 6.99 -6.23
C LYS A 249 13.17 8.20 -6.68
N ASP A 250 13.06 8.44 -7.99
CA ASP A 250 12.30 9.55 -8.53
C ASP A 250 10.79 9.41 -8.24
N LEU A 251 10.27 8.18 -8.23
CA LEU A 251 8.89 7.89 -7.86
C LEU A 251 8.59 8.30 -6.42
N PHE A 252 9.42 7.88 -5.46
CA PHE A 252 9.27 8.27 -4.06
C PHE A 252 9.48 9.78 -3.86
N HIS A 253 10.42 10.38 -4.59
CA HIS A 253 10.64 11.83 -4.56
C HIS A 253 9.38 12.62 -4.91
N ARG A 254 8.68 12.24 -5.99
CA ARG A 254 7.42 12.85 -6.41
C ARG A 254 6.29 12.66 -5.40
N LEU A 255 6.37 11.63 -4.57
CA LEU A 255 5.37 11.30 -3.53
C LEU A 255 5.71 11.91 -2.15
N GLY A 256 6.69 12.82 -2.10
CA GLY A 256 7.04 13.54 -0.87
C GLY A 256 7.95 12.77 0.08
N PHE A 257 8.70 11.80 -0.43
CA PHE A 257 9.76 11.10 0.28
C PHE A 257 11.14 11.52 -0.26
N GLU A 258 12.20 11.27 0.48
CA GLU A 258 13.58 11.36 0.00
C GLU A 258 14.32 10.07 0.28
N HIS A 259 15.21 9.69 -0.63
CA HIS A 259 16.11 8.58 -0.40
C HIS A 259 17.09 8.93 0.72
N ASP A 260 17.22 8.01 1.68
CA ASP A 260 18.19 8.08 2.78
C ASP A 260 19.35 7.13 2.44
N PRO A 261 20.45 7.63 1.83
CA PRO A 261 21.57 6.81 1.42
C PRO A 261 22.35 6.23 2.60
N GLU A 262 22.36 6.90 3.76
CA GLU A 262 23.09 6.43 4.94
C GLU A 262 22.41 5.18 5.52
N SER A 263 21.11 5.27 5.82
CA SER A 263 20.34 4.13 6.32
C SER A 263 20.26 3.01 5.27
N SER A 264 20.14 3.36 3.98
CA SER A 264 20.19 2.37 2.90
C SER A 264 21.50 1.59 2.91
N ASN A 265 22.64 2.28 2.96
CA ASN A 265 23.95 1.65 2.99
C ASN A 265 24.18 0.81 4.26
N MET A 266 23.66 1.26 5.41
CA MET A 266 23.69 0.49 6.65
C MET A 266 22.96 -0.85 6.49
N LEU A 267 21.73 -0.83 5.95
CA LEU A 267 20.95 -2.06 5.74
C LEU A 267 21.57 -2.96 4.65
N LYS A 268 22.07 -2.39 3.56
CA LYS A 268 22.79 -3.13 2.50
C LYS A 268 24.01 -3.86 3.04
N LYS A 269 24.81 -3.21 3.89
CA LYS A 269 25.99 -3.83 4.51
C LYS A 269 25.64 -4.94 5.50
N ALA A 270 24.48 -4.86 6.15
CA ALA A 270 24.01 -5.86 7.10
C ALA A 270 23.42 -7.10 6.42
N ALA A 271 22.83 -6.93 5.24
CA ALA A 271 22.28 -8.03 4.46
C ALA A 271 23.37 -9.04 4.05
N LYS A 272 23.03 -10.32 4.11
CA LYS A 272 23.79 -11.45 3.57
C LYS A 272 23.29 -11.89 2.19
N LEU A 273 21.99 -11.73 1.91
CA LEU A 273 21.40 -12.07 0.61
C LEU A 273 21.81 -11.01 -0.42
N GLU A 274 22.45 -11.45 -1.51
CA GLU A 274 23.06 -10.55 -2.51
C GLU A 274 22.05 -9.58 -3.14
N TRP A 275 20.83 -10.03 -3.40
CA TRP A 275 19.78 -9.16 -3.94
C TRP A 275 19.33 -8.10 -2.93
N LEU A 276 19.27 -8.42 -1.63
CA LEU A 276 18.98 -7.41 -0.60
C LEU A 276 20.15 -6.44 -0.45
N GLN A 277 21.40 -6.90 -0.52
CA GLN A 277 22.58 -6.03 -0.54
C GLN A 277 22.54 -5.03 -1.71
N ALA A 278 22.01 -5.45 -2.86
CA ALA A 278 21.86 -4.58 -4.02
C ALA A 278 20.67 -3.61 -3.88
N ASN A 279 19.53 -4.11 -3.42
CA ASN A 279 18.24 -3.48 -3.67
C ASN A 279 17.56 -2.85 -2.46
N ILE A 280 17.97 -3.12 -1.21
CA ILE A 280 17.31 -2.51 -0.04
C ILE A 280 17.61 -1.02 0.05
N ASN A 281 16.57 -0.20 0.09
CA ASN A 281 16.68 1.25 0.14
C ASN A 281 15.67 1.82 1.16
N VAL A 282 16.06 2.93 1.77
CA VAL A 282 15.28 3.65 2.77
C VAL A 282 14.81 4.97 2.17
N TYR A 283 13.53 5.28 2.35
CA TYR A 283 12.92 6.53 1.91
C TYR A 283 12.23 7.21 3.10
N ARG A 284 12.62 8.44 3.44
CA ARG A 284 12.03 9.22 4.55
C ARG A 284 11.01 10.21 4.05
N ARG A 285 9.89 10.35 4.74
CA ARG A 285 8.89 11.38 4.42
C ARG A 285 9.47 12.77 4.72
N LYS A 286 9.34 13.71 3.77
CA LYS A 286 9.84 15.10 3.91
C LYS A 286 9.12 15.91 4.99
N ASP A 287 7.81 15.68 5.14
CA ASP A 287 6.96 16.48 6.01
C ASP A 287 6.10 15.58 6.90
N LEU A 288 6.47 15.53 8.19
CA LEU A 288 5.74 14.80 9.22
C LEU A 288 4.48 15.57 9.70
N SER A 289 4.39 16.88 9.46
CA SER A 289 3.33 17.75 9.97
C SER A 289 1.96 17.54 9.29
N ARG A 290 1.95 16.96 8.08
CA ARG A 290 0.73 16.58 7.34
C ARG A 290 -0.06 15.45 8.01
N ILE A 291 0.53 14.70 8.94
CA ILE A 291 -0.12 13.55 9.58
C ILE A 291 -0.81 13.96 10.88
N ASP A 292 -0.21 14.88 11.63
CA ASP A 292 -0.77 15.35 12.91
C ASP A 292 -2.00 16.23 12.70
N SER A 293 -2.04 16.98 11.59
CA SER A 293 -3.21 17.77 11.17
C SER A 293 -4.45 16.93 10.83
N ILE A 294 -4.31 15.64 10.55
CA ILE A 294 -5.45 14.71 10.37
C ILE A 294 -5.94 14.18 11.74
N LYS A 295 -5.03 13.97 12.71
CA LYS A 295 -5.39 13.52 14.06
C LYS A 295 -6.19 14.58 14.82
N THR A 296 -5.79 15.85 14.72
CA THR A 296 -6.49 16.96 15.40
C THR A 296 -7.91 17.20 14.89
N PHE A 297 -8.27 16.66 13.71
CA PHE A 297 -9.60 16.79 13.12
C PHE A 297 -10.54 15.60 13.41
N LEU A 298 -10.03 14.49 13.95
CA LEU A 298 -10.78 13.24 14.14
C LEU A 298 -10.90 12.81 15.62
N THR A 299 -10.44 13.64 16.56
CA THR A 299 -10.68 13.54 18.00
C THR A 299 -11.49 14.75 18.46
#